data_AF-A0AAF0MMT2-F1
#
_entry.id   AF-A0AAF0MMT2-F1
#
_cell.length_a   1.000
_cell.length_b   1.000
_cell.length_c   1.000
_cell.angle_alpha   90.00
_cell.angle_beta   90.00
_cell.angle_gamma   90.00
#
_symmetry.space_group_name_H-M   'P 1'
#
loop_
_entity.id
_entity.type
_entity.pdbx_description
1 polymer ?
#
loop_
_entity_poly.entity_id
_entity_poly.type
_entity_poly.pdbx_seq_one_letter_code
_entity_poly.pdbx_strand_id
1 'polypeptide(L)'
;MAKTIKIDESKCNGCGLCVEACHEGALALVDGKAKLVRPNFCDGMGDCLPACPQDAISFVEDAPKQTIPVSPGLGNLPMMSSPNMMSVPGVQWPIQLALVSPMADFLKGTLIVAADCTAFKVENFQKKFVNDDPMVIGCTKLDDRARFDKLVEIFRNRPIEKVMVIRMEVPCCSAMTRTVKAAVEMSGKDIPVSETVISRSGEVIS
;
A
#
# COMPACT_ATOMS: atom_id res chain seq x y z
N MET A 1 2.16 4.46 13.78
CA MET A 1 2.94 5.70 13.96
C MET A 1 3.09 6.32 12.58
N ALA A 2 2.75 7.59 12.39
CA ALA A 2 2.89 8.24 11.08
C ALA A 2 4.39 8.48 10.82
N LYS A 3 4.95 7.82 9.80
CA LYS A 3 6.32 8.08 9.36
C LYS A 3 6.30 9.29 8.44
N THR A 4 7.24 10.22 8.62
CA THR A 4 7.49 11.29 7.64
C THR A 4 8.82 11.01 6.95
N ILE A 5 9.19 11.86 6.00
CA ILE A 5 10.50 11.79 5.35
C ILE A 5 11.43 12.92 5.80
N LYS A 6 12.73 12.64 5.76
CA LYS A 6 13.81 13.60 5.89
C LYS A 6 14.65 13.58 4.62
N ILE A 7 15.08 14.75 4.16
CA ILE A 7 15.95 14.92 2.99
C ILE A 7 17.34 15.35 3.46
N ASP A 8 18.37 14.62 3.03
CA ASP A 8 19.78 14.97 3.22
C ASP A 8 20.20 15.96 2.11
N GLU A 9 20.31 17.23 2.48
CA GLU A 9 20.69 18.29 1.54
C GLU A 9 22.12 18.14 0.99
N SER A 10 23.00 17.39 1.67
CA SER A 10 24.36 17.15 1.21
C SER A 10 24.41 16.19 0.01
N LYS A 11 23.48 15.22 -0.04
CA LYS A 11 23.32 14.28 -1.15
C LYS A 11 22.38 14.79 -2.24
N CYS A 12 21.40 15.61 -1.88
CA CYS A 12 20.42 16.13 -2.83
C CYS A 12 21.10 17.01 -3.89
N ASN A 13 20.93 16.70 -5.17
CA ASN A 13 21.46 17.50 -6.28
C ASN A 13 20.43 18.43 -6.93
N GLY A 14 19.20 18.49 -6.39
CA GLY A 14 18.16 19.38 -6.91
C GLY A 14 17.42 18.90 -8.15
N CYS A 15 17.55 17.62 -8.56
CA CYS A 15 16.93 17.12 -9.79
C CYS A 15 15.39 17.18 -9.82
N GLY A 16 14.71 17.30 -8.68
CA GLY A 16 13.26 17.51 -8.63
C GLY A 16 12.39 16.25 -8.80
N LEU A 17 12.96 15.08 -9.11
CA LEU A 17 12.19 13.85 -9.33
C LEU A 17 11.29 13.45 -8.14
N CYS A 18 11.74 13.68 -6.92
CA CYS A 18 10.92 13.44 -5.73
C CYS A 18 9.73 14.40 -5.61
N VAL A 19 9.84 15.63 -6.14
CA VAL A 19 8.75 16.62 -6.17
C VAL A 19 7.68 16.16 -7.14
N GLU A 20 8.07 15.69 -8.33
CA GLU A 20 7.13 15.13 -9.31
C GLU A 20 6.46 13.85 -8.82
N ALA A 21 7.21 12.98 -8.12
CA ALA A 21 6.67 11.76 -7.54
C ALA A 21 5.70 12.00 -6.37
N CYS A 22 5.69 13.19 -5.78
CA CYS A 22 4.85 13.50 -4.61
C CYS A 22 3.45 13.95 -5.04
N HIS A 23 2.52 12.99 -5.10
CA HIS A 23 1.11 13.23 -5.46
C HIS A 23 0.41 14.23 -4.53
N GLU A 24 0.80 14.27 -3.25
CA GLU A 24 0.22 15.17 -2.24
C GLU A 24 0.74 16.61 -2.35
N GLY A 25 1.73 16.87 -3.21
CA GLY A 25 2.35 18.19 -3.34
C GLY A 25 3.03 18.67 -2.04
N ALA A 26 3.55 17.73 -1.24
CA ALA A 26 4.20 18.01 0.04
C ALA A 26 5.63 18.55 -0.14
N LEU A 27 6.28 18.21 -1.25
CA LEU A 27 7.65 18.56 -1.59
C LEU A 27 7.72 19.72 -2.59
N ALA A 28 8.78 20.51 -2.51
CA ALA A 28 9.14 21.51 -3.52
C ALA A 28 10.66 21.70 -3.61
N LEU A 29 11.15 22.25 -4.71
CA LEU A 29 12.52 22.75 -4.80
C LEU A 29 12.61 24.15 -4.20
N VAL A 30 13.49 24.32 -3.22
CA VAL A 30 13.80 25.58 -2.57
C VAL A 30 15.32 25.73 -2.57
N ASP A 31 15.83 26.82 -3.14
CA ASP A 31 17.27 27.08 -3.28
C ASP A 31 18.04 25.94 -3.97
N GLY A 32 17.42 25.33 -4.98
CA GLY A 32 18.02 24.22 -5.73
C GLY A 32 18.09 22.89 -4.97
N LYS A 33 17.42 22.76 -3.82
CA LYS A 33 17.34 21.52 -3.03
C LYS A 33 15.89 21.13 -2.80
N ALA A 34 15.60 19.83 -2.75
CA ALA A 34 14.28 19.34 -2.41
C ALA A 34 14.01 19.55 -0.91
N LYS A 35 12.86 20.12 -0.57
CA LYS A 35 12.41 20.35 0.82
C LYS A 35 10.97 19.92 1.02
N LEU A 36 10.68 19.44 2.24
CA LEU A 36 9.32 19.17 2.71
C LEU A 36 8.66 20.49 3.14
N VAL A 37 8.04 21.17 2.19
CA VAL A 37 7.44 22.50 2.39
C VAL A 37 6.03 22.45 2.99
N ARG A 38 5.33 21.31 2.86
CA ARG A 38 3.99 21.11 3.44
C ARG A 38 3.94 19.80 4.24
N PRO A 39 4.53 19.75 5.45
CA PRO A 39 4.62 18.51 6.24
C PRO A 39 3.28 17.83 6.52
N ASN A 40 2.20 18.63 6.66
CA ASN A 40 0.86 18.10 6.90
C ASN A 40 0.32 17.26 5.73
N PHE A 41 0.79 17.54 4.51
CA PHE A 41 0.43 16.83 3.28
C PHE A 41 1.31 15.59 3.05
N CYS A 42 2.39 15.40 3.81
CA CYS A 42 3.15 14.15 3.76
C CYS A 42 2.38 13.05 4.48
N ASP A 43 1.81 12.12 3.73
CA ASP A 43 1.08 10.96 4.23
C ASP A 43 1.98 9.81 4.72
N GLY A 44 3.27 9.85 4.40
CA GLY A 44 4.24 8.85 4.79
C GLY A 44 4.27 7.60 3.91
N MET A 45 3.67 7.62 2.71
CA MET A 45 3.68 6.46 1.80
C MET A 45 5.04 6.24 1.13
N GLY A 46 5.81 7.31 0.93
CA GLY A 46 7.22 7.23 0.54
C GLY A 46 7.48 7.07 -0.96
N ASP A 47 6.55 7.45 -1.83
CA ASP A 47 6.74 7.45 -3.30
C ASP A 47 8.01 8.19 -3.76
N CYS A 48 8.43 9.20 -2.98
CA CYS A 48 9.63 9.97 -3.25
C CYS A 48 10.94 9.20 -3.02
N LEU A 49 10.97 8.17 -2.18
CA LEU A 49 12.19 7.41 -1.86
C LEU A 49 12.77 6.70 -3.10
N PRO A 50 12.03 5.83 -3.81
CA PRO A 50 12.55 5.17 -5.00
C PRO A 50 12.81 6.14 -6.17
N ALA A 51 12.18 7.32 -6.16
CA ALA A 51 12.39 8.34 -7.17
C ALA A 51 13.70 9.14 -7.00
N CYS A 52 14.37 9.04 -5.83
CA CYS A 52 15.58 9.81 -5.57
C CYS A 52 16.84 9.07 -6.04
N PRO A 53 17.50 9.47 -7.14
CA PRO A 53 18.69 8.78 -7.65
C PRO A 53 19.94 8.99 -6.77
N GLN A 54 19.87 9.86 -5.76
CA GLN A 54 20.97 10.16 -4.84
C GLN A 54 20.82 9.48 -3.49
N ASP A 55 19.74 8.70 -3.29
CA ASP A 55 19.42 8.08 -2.01
C ASP A 55 19.49 9.08 -0.84
N ALA A 56 18.91 10.27 -1.09
CA ALA A 56 18.95 11.41 -0.17
C ALA A 56 17.73 11.45 0.77
N ILE A 57 16.77 10.53 0.64
CA ILE A 57 15.48 10.58 1.34
C ILE A 57 15.36 9.36 2.24
N SER A 58 15.06 9.59 3.52
CA SER A 58 14.85 8.51 4.50
C SER A 58 13.61 8.76 5.34
N PHE A 59 13.02 7.70 5.88
CA PHE A 59 11.94 7.85 6.86
C PHE A 59 12.48 8.28 8.21
N VAL A 60 11.77 9.19 8.87
CA VAL A 60 11.97 9.51 10.28
C VAL A 60 10.66 9.39 11.04
N GLU A 61 10.76 9.02 12.31
CA GLU A 61 9.64 8.96 13.22
C GLU A 61 9.41 10.37 13.80
N ASP A 62 8.39 11.06 13.31
CA ASP A 62 7.99 12.35 13.90
C ASP A 62 6.86 12.17 14.92
N ALA A 63 6.96 12.98 15.98
CA ALA A 63 5.98 13.21 17.03
C ALA A 63 4.60 13.67 16.45
N PRO A 64 3.50 13.58 17.21
CA PRO A 64 2.15 13.69 16.66
C PRO A 64 1.93 15.00 15.90
N LYS A 65 1.47 14.89 14.65
CA LYS A 65 1.08 16.05 13.80
C LYS A 65 0.18 16.97 14.63
N GLN A 66 0.62 18.21 14.82
CA GLN A 66 -0.14 19.23 15.53
C GLN A 66 -1.54 19.35 14.91
N THR A 67 -2.54 19.19 15.76
CA THR A 67 -3.95 19.26 15.43
C THR A 67 -4.28 20.61 14.81
N ILE A 68 -5.04 20.58 13.71
CA ILE A 68 -5.78 21.74 13.18
C ILE A 68 -6.46 22.44 14.38
N PRO A 69 -6.39 23.77 14.52
CA PRO A 69 -7.11 24.46 15.58
C PRO A 69 -8.61 24.14 15.46
N VAL A 70 -9.12 23.36 16.41
CA VAL A 70 -10.52 22.98 16.48
C VAL A 70 -11.32 24.26 16.65
N SER A 71 -12.26 24.54 15.73
CA SER A 71 -13.19 25.65 15.89
C SER A 71 -13.91 25.53 17.25
N PRO A 72 -14.05 26.61 18.02
CA PRO A 72 -14.69 26.54 19.34
C PRO A 72 -16.17 26.18 19.15
N GLY A 73 -16.52 24.91 19.42
CA GLY A 73 -17.91 24.44 19.27
C GLY A 73 -18.12 22.92 19.25
N LEU A 74 -17.08 22.11 19.01
CA LEU A 74 -17.17 20.63 19.06
C LEU A 74 -16.41 20.01 20.24
N GLY A 75 -16.24 20.77 21.33
CA GLY A 75 -15.38 20.41 22.46
C GLY A 75 -15.90 19.33 23.40
N ASN A 76 -16.74 18.38 22.96
CA ASN A 76 -17.23 17.30 23.83
C ASN A 76 -17.58 15.99 23.11
N LEU A 77 -16.94 15.70 21.98
CA LEU A 77 -16.79 14.29 21.58
C LEU A 77 -15.56 13.76 22.32
N PRO A 78 -15.68 12.67 23.12
CA PRO A 78 -14.51 12.07 23.74
C PRO A 78 -13.56 11.64 22.62
N MET A 79 -12.44 12.35 22.52
CA MET A 79 -11.28 11.95 21.73
C MET A 79 -10.86 10.58 22.28
N MET A 80 -11.19 9.51 21.57
CA MET A 80 -10.58 8.21 21.83
C MET A 80 -9.13 8.29 21.39
N SER A 81 -8.28 8.76 22.29
CA SER A 81 -6.86 8.48 22.30
C SER A 81 -6.70 6.99 22.59
N SER A 82 -6.64 6.16 21.54
CA SER A 82 -6.22 4.76 21.67
C SER A 82 -4.77 4.63 21.20
N PRO A 83 -3.80 4.38 22.11
CA PRO A 83 -2.38 4.25 21.81
C PRO A 83 -1.98 2.93 21.11
N ASN A 84 -2.90 2.24 20.44
CA ASN A 84 -2.61 0.96 19.79
C ASN A 84 -3.37 0.85 18.46
N MET A 85 -2.75 1.34 17.38
CA MET A 85 -3.12 0.96 16.00
C MET A 85 -2.41 -0.35 15.60
N MET A 86 -2.23 -1.26 16.54
CA MET A 86 -1.94 -2.66 16.27
C MET A 86 -3.03 -3.50 16.95
N SER A 87 -3.63 -4.36 16.13
CA SER A 87 -4.73 -5.30 16.41
C SER A 87 -6.10 -4.71 16.77
N VAL A 88 -6.69 -3.91 15.88
CA VAL A 88 -8.12 -4.10 15.61
C VAL A 88 -8.19 -5.33 14.70
N PRO A 89 -8.95 -6.40 15.02
CA PRO A 89 -9.15 -7.51 14.08
C PRO A 89 -9.65 -6.96 12.74
N GLY A 90 -8.95 -7.25 11.65
CA GLY A 90 -9.24 -6.64 10.35
C GLY A 90 -8.03 -6.43 9.45
N VAL A 91 -8.32 -6.06 8.20
CA VAL A 91 -7.31 -5.85 7.16
C VAL A 91 -6.44 -4.62 7.48
N GLN A 92 -5.14 -4.72 7.24
CA GLN A 92 -4.21 -3.61 7.45
C GLN A 92 -4.48 -2.42 6.52
N TRP A 93 -4.11 -1.19 6.92
CA TRP A 93 -4.05 -0.03 6.03
C TRP A 93 -2.59 0.35 5.75
N PRO A 94 -2.21 0.69 4.48
CA PRO A 94 -3.01 0.68 3.26
C PRO A 94 -3.20 -0.73 2.67
N ILE A 95 -4.24 -0.89 1.84
CA ILE A 95 -4.51 -2.16 1.09
C ILE A 95 -4.27 -2.05 -0.41
N GLN A 96 -4.25 -0.84 -0.97
CA GLN A 96 -4.03 -0.67 -2.41
C GLN A 96 -2.61 -1.07 -2.77
N LEU A 97 -2.44 -2.00 -3.71
CA LEU A 97 -1.10 -2.50 -4.13
C LEU A 97 -0.18 -1.35 -4.57
N ALA A 98 -0.76 -0.32 -5.17
CA ALA A 98 -0.06 0.91 -5.54
C ALA A 98 0.61 1.60 -4.33
N LEU A 99 -0.04 1.59 -3.16
CA LEU A 99 0.36 2.33 -1.95
C LEU A 99 1.13 1.47 -0.95
N VAL A 100 0.94 0.15 -0.97
CA VAL A 100 1.64 -0.76 -0.07
C VAL A 100 3.13 -0.76 -0.41
N SER A 101 3.96 -0.51 0.61
CA SER A 101 5.41 -0.67 0.49
C SER A 101 5.75 -2.16 0.37
N PRO A 102 6.60 -2.57 -0.58
CA PRO A 102 6.97 -3.98 -0.75
C PRO A 102 7.76 -4.53 0.45
N MET A 103 8.34 -3.64 1.27
CA MET A 103 9.13 -3.98 2.45
C MET A 103 8.32 -4.01 3.75
N ALA A 104 7.00 -3.79 3.70
CA ALA A 104 6.18 -3.65 4.90
C ALA A 104 6.18 -4.89 5.81
N ASP A 105 6.29 -4.67 7.13
CA ASP A 105 6.52 -5.75 8.10
C ASP A 105 5.34 -6.72 8.29
N PHE A 106 4.13 -6.28 7.97
CA PHE A 106 2.93 -7.12 8.04
C PHE A 106 2.87 -8.15 6.90
N LEU A 107 3.68 -8.02 5.85
CA LEU A 107 3.70 -8.94 4.72
C LEU A 107 4.43 -10.23 5.14
N LYS A 108 3.67 -11.21 5.65
CA LYS A 108 4.12 -12.54 6.07
C LYS A 108 2.96 -13.54 6.09
N GLY A 109 3.23 -14.83 5.95
CA GLY A 109 2.18 -15.87 5.97
C GLY A 109 1.40 -15.93 4.65
N THR A 110 0.06 -15.97 4.71
CA THR A 110 -0.78 -15.97 3.50
C THR A 110 -1.02 -14.55 3.01
N LEU A 111 -0.60 -14.22 1.78
CA LEU A 111 -0.97 -12.95 1.14
C LEU A 111 -2.24 -13.12 0.32
N ILE A 112 -3.25 -12.30 0.59
CA ILE A 112 -4.45 -12.21 -0.24
C ILE A 112 -4.24 -11.14 -1.30
N VAL A 113 -4.42 -11.48 -2.57
CA VAL A 113 -4.41 -10.54 -3.70
C VAL A 113 -5.82 -10.52 -4.29
N ALA A 114 -6.59 -9.48 -4.02
CA ALA A 114 -7.98 -9.41 -4.43
C ALA A 114 -8.22 -8.34 -5.51
N ALA A 115 -9.18 -8.61 -6.40
CA ALA A 115 -9.64 -7.59 -7.34
C ALA A 115 -10.46 -6.51 -6.61
N ASP A 116 -10.27 -5.23 -6.92
CA ASP A 116 -10.92 -4.11 -6.20
C ASP A 116 -12.43 -4.30 -5.99
N CYS A 117 -13.13 -4.77 -7.01
CA CYS A 117 -14.58 -4.93 -6.97
C CYS A 117 -15.06 -6.12 -6.14
N THR A 118 -14.22 -7.11 -5.79
CA THR A 118 -14.67 -8.29 -5.03
C THR A 118 -15.10 -7.91 -3.62
N ALA A 119 -14.41 -6.95 -3.00
CA ALA A 119 -14.74 -6.46 -1.65
C ALA A 119 -16.12 -5.81 -1.58
N PHE A 120 -16.60 -5.22 -2.68
CA PHE A 120 -17.91 -4.57 -2.77
C PHE A 120 -19.00 -5.49 -3.30
N LYS A 121 -18.62 -6.58 -3.96
CA LYS A 121 -19.56 -7.50 -4.61
C LYS A 121 -19.91 -8.71 -3.75
N VAL A 122 -19.04 -9.11 -2.83
CA VAL A 122 -19.28 -10.23 -1.91
C VAL A 122 -19.73 -9.71 -0.55
N GLU A 123 -20.86 -10.20 -0.06
CA GLU A 123 -21.30 -9.92 1.32
C GLU A 123 -20.30 -10.47 2.34
N ASN A 124 -19.99 -9.67 3.36
CA ASN A 124 -19.06 -10.03 4.43
C ASN A 124 -17.69 -10.50 3.90
N PHE A 125 -17.19 -9.91 2.81
CA PHE A 125 -15.95 -10.30 2.14
C PHE A 125 -14.78 -10.54 3.10
N GLN A 126 -14.52 -9.61 4.03
CA GLN A 126 -13.44 -9.75 5.01
C GLN A 126 -13.63 -10.98 5.88
N LYS A 127 -14.81 -11.18 6.48
CA LYS A 127 -15.09 -12.37 7.31
C LYS A 127 -14.97 -13.68 6.54
N LYS A 128 -15.26 -13.66 5.23
CA LYS A 128 -15.25 -14.85 4.39
C LYS A 128 -13.84 -15.26 3.95
N PHE A 129 -12.93 -14.30 3.76
CA PHE A 129 -11.64 -14.55 3.12
C PHE A 129 -10.43 -14.06 3.90
N VAL A 130 -10.59 -13.06 4.76
CA VAL A 130 -9.51 -12.39 5.49
C VAL A 130 -9.51 -12.91 6.92
N ASN A 131 -8.67 -13.91 7.17
CA ASN A 131 -8.47 -14.47 8.51
C ASN A 131 -7.32 -13.74 9.23
N ASP A 132 -7.38 -12.41 9.28
CA ASP A 132 -6.26 -11.51 9.68
C ASP A 132 -5.00 -11.61 8.78
N ASP A 133 -5.09 -12.35 7.68
CA ASP A 133 -4.06 -12.44 6.65
C ASP A 133 -3.85 -11.08 5.96
N PRO A 134 -2.60 -10.69 5.66
CA PRO A 134 -2.33 -9.46 4.91
C PRO A 134 -3.00 -9.51 3.53
N MET A 135 -3.63 -8.40 3.14
CA MET A 135 -4.33 -8.29 1.86
C MET A 135 -3.88 -7.09 1.06
N VAL A 136 -3.68 -7.29 -0.24
CA VAL A 136 -3.57 -6.21 -1.22
C VAL A 136 -4.71 -6.29 -2.23
N ILE A 137 -5.16 -5.13 -2.69
CA ILE A 137 -6.15 -5.01 -3.76
C ILE A 137 -5.57 -4.32 -4.99
N GLY A 138 -6.07 -4.69 -6.17
CA GLY A 138 -5.79 -4.00 -7.42
C GLY A 138 -6.70 -4.48 -8.55
N CYS A 139 -6.66 -3.81 -9.69
CA CYS A 139 -7.46 -4.11 -10.87
C CYS A 139 -6.60 -4.10 -12.12
N THR A 140 -6.36 -5.28 -12.71
CA THR A 140 -5.55 -5.44 -13.94
C THR A 140 -6.06 -4.66 -15.17
N LYS A 141 -7.26 -4.07 -15.11
CA LYS A 141 -7.80 -3.18 -16.15
C LYS A 141 -7.54 -1.70 -15.89
N LEU A 142 -7.47 -1.28 -14.63
CA LEU A 142 -7.38 0.12 -14.23
C LEU A 142 -5.98 0.49 -13.74
N ASP A 143 -5.28 -0.48 -13.17
CA ASP A 143 -3.91 -0.35 -12.71
C ASP A 143 -2.92 -0.57 -13.84
N ASP A 144 -1.83 0.19 -13.79
CA ASP A 144 -0.68 -0.05 -14.63
C ASP A 144 0.02 -1.36 -14.23
N ARG A 145 0.58 -2.07 -15.21
CA ARG A 145 1.34 -3.31 -15.04
C ARG A 145 2.48 -3.14 -14.04
N ALA A 146 3.14 -1.99 -14.02
CA ALA A 146 4.22 -1.68 -13.08
C ALA A 146 3.80 -1.85 -11.61
N ARG A 147 2.50 -1.64 -11.27
CA ARG A 147 1.99 -1.86 -9.91
C ARG A 147 2.05 -3.33 -9.52
N PHE A 148 1.79 -4.24 -10.47
CA PHE A 148 1.85 -5.67 -10.23
C PHE A 148 3.28 -6.21 -10.19
N ASP A 149 4.24 -5.55 -10.85
CA ASP A 149 5.66 -5.92 -10.74
C ASP A 149 6.17 -5.79 -9.29
N LYS A 150 5.56 -4.92 -8.47
CA LYS A 150 5.81 -4.83 -7.03
C LYS A 150 5.59 -6.17 -6.29
N LEU A 151 4.71 -7.03 -6.78
CA LEU A 151 4.51 -8.36 -6.19
C LEU A 151 5.80 -9.21 -6.26
N VAL A 152 6.62 -9.03 -7.29
CA VAL A 152 7.92 -9.73 -7.41
C VAL A 152 8.82 -9.36 -6.23
N GLU A 153 8.89 -8.07 -5.88
CA GLU A 153 9.68 -7.58 -4.75
C GLU A 153 9.13 -8.06 -3.41
N ILE A 154 7.80 -8.06 -3.25
CA ILE A 154 7.14 -8.60 -2.06
C ILE A 154 7.52 -10.07 -1.88
N PHE A 155 7.31 -10.91 -2.89
CA PHE A 155 7.62 -12.34 -2.81
C PHE A 155 9.10 -12.62 -2.60
N ARG A 156 9.98 -11.82 -3.21
CA ARG A 156 11.44 -12.01 -3.08
C ARG A 156 11.92 -11.72 -1.66
N ASN A 157 11.39 -10.65 -1.03
CA ASN A 157 11.96 -10.08 0.18
C ASN A 157 11.15 -10.31 1.46
N ARG A 158 9.90 -10.78 1.34
CA ARG A 158 9.01 -11.01 2.48
C ARG A 158 8.72 -12.51 2.68
N PRO A 159 8.52 -12.98 3.93
CA PRO A 159 8.27 -14.40 4.21
C PRO A 159 6.81 -14.78 3.92
N ILE A 160 6.45 -14.79 2.62
CA ILE A 160 5.14 -15.22 2.15
C ILE A 160 5.14 -16.74 1.96
N GLU A 161 4.18 -17.43 2.59
CA GLU A 161 4.05 -18.89 2.59
C GLU A 161 3.03 -19.36 1.56
N LYS A 162 2.01 -18.54 1.27
CA LYS A 162 0.94 -18.85 0.32
C LYS A 162 0.39 -17.56 -0.27
N VAL A 163 -0.11 -17.63 -1.50
CA VAL A 163 -0.89 -16.55 -2.11
C VAL A 163 -2.30 -17.03 -2.44
N MET A 164 -3.30 -16.26 -2.02
CA MET A 164 -4.69 -16.47 -2.39
C MET A 164 -5.14 -15.34 -3.31
N VAL A 165 -5.44 -15.66 -4.57
CA VAL A 165 -5.99 -14.71 -5.53
C VAL A 165 -7.49 -14.76 -5.49
N ILE A 166 -8.15 -13.62 -5.24
CA ILE A 166 -9.61 -13.52 -5.28
C ILE A 166 -9.99 -12.60 -6.43
N ARG A 167 -10.58 -13.15 -7.48
CA ARG A 167 -10.87 -12.41 -8.71
C ARG A 167 -12.32 -12.55 -9.13
N MET A 168 -12.80 -11.63 -9.95
CA MET A 168 -14.10 -11.80 -10.61
C MET A 168 -14.02 -12.82 -11.77
N GLU A 169 -15.16 -13.38 -12.17
CA GLU A 169 -15.32 -14.28 -13.33
C GLU A 169 -15.03 -13.61 -14.68
N VAL A 170 -15.04 -12.27 -14.71
CA VAL A 170 -14.95 -11.49 -15.95
C VAL A 170 -13.55 -11.55 -16.57
N PRO A 171 -13.43 -11.42 -17.91
CA PRO A 171 -12.16 -11.54 -18.62
C PRO A 171 -11.08 -10.59 -18.12
N CYS A 172 -11.45 -9.38 -17.70
CA CYS A 172 -10.50 -8.38 -17.23
C CYS A 172 -9.74 -8.81 -15.96
N CYS A 173 -10.34 -9.66 -15.11
CA CYS A 173 -9.69 -10.16 -13.91
C CYS A 173 -8.94 -11.48 -14.12
N SER A 174 -9.13 -12.16 -15.26
CA SER A 174 -8.40 -13.41 -15.59
C SER A 174 -6.88 -13.23 -15.64
N ALA A 175 -6.42 -12.01 -15.96
CA ALA A 175 -5.01 -11.68 -16.01
C ALA A 175 -4.36 -11.67 -14.63
N MET A 176 -5.10 -11.37 -13.56
CA MET A 176 -4.58 -11.23 -12.21
C MET A 176 -3.87 -12.49 -11.73
N THR A 177 -4.52 -13.65 -11.85
CA THR A 177 -3.94 -14.94 -11.43
C THR A 177 -2.68 -15.29 -12.22
N ARG A 178 -2.66 -14.99 -13.52
CA ARG A 178 -1.46 -15.19 -14.35
C ARG A 178 -0.33 -14.27 -13.92
N THR A 179 -0.63 -13.00 -13.68
CA THR A 179 0.36 -12.01 -13.22
C THR A 179 0.94 -12.38 -11.86
N VAL A 180 0.10 -12.81 -10.91
CA VAL A 180 0.55 -13.27 -9.59
C VAL A 180 1.47 -14.50 -9.71
N LYS A 181 1.07 -15.51 -10.50
CA LYS A 181 1.90 -16.70 -10.75
C LYS A 181 3.24 -16.36 -11.39
N ALA A 182 3.23 -15.50 -12.41
CA ALA A 182 4.45 -15.01 -13.05
C ALA A 182 5.33 -14.23 -12.06
N ALA A 183 4.74 -13.43 -11.16
CA ALA A 183 5.49 -12.71 -10.15
C ALA A 183 6.16 -13.64 -9.13
N VAL A 184 5.49 -14.74 -8.73
CA VAL A 184 6.10 -15.79 -7.90
C VAL A 184 7.29 -16.41 -8.63
N GLU A 185 7.12 -16.82 -9.89
CA GLU A 185 8.20 -17.39 -10.71
C GLU A 185 9.40 -16.43 -10.82
N MET A 186 9.16 -15.16 -11.17
CA MET A 186 10.20 -14.12 -11.28
C MET A 186 10.86 -13.76 -9.94
N SER A 187 10.20 -14.03 -8.81
CA SER A 187 10.79 -13.82 -7.49
C SER A 187 11.87 -14.85 -7.13
N GLY A 188 11.89 -15.99 -7.85
CA GLY A 188 12.77 -17.12 -7.57
C GLY A 188 12.33 -17.95 -6.36
N LYS A 189 11.07 -17.81 -5.94
CA LYS A 189 10.48 -18.54 -4.81
C LYS A 189 9.49 -19.60 -5.32
N ASP A 190 9.32 -20.65 -4.53
CA ASP A 190 8.25 -21.64 -4.72
C ASP A 190 7.13 -21.35 -3.71
N ILE A 191 6.15 -20.55 -4.13
CA ILE A 191 5.02 -20.14 -3.28
C ILE A 191 3.73 -20.69 -3.91
N PRO A 192 2.95 -21.52 -3.19
CA PRO A 192 1.68 -22.02 -3.70
C PRO A 192 0.68 -20.88 -3.92
N VAL A 193 0.04 -20.88 -5.09
CA VAL A 193 -1.00 -19.91 -5.48
C VAL A 193 -2.34 -20.60 -5.66
N SER A 194 -3.32 -20.25 -4.83
CA SER A 194 -4.72 -20.67 -4.99
C SER A 194 -5.57 -19.55 -5.59
N GLU A 195 -6.63 -19.91 -6.31
CA GLU A 195 -7.58 -18.97 -6.90
C GLU A 195 -8.97 -19.17 -6.30
N THR A 196 -9.67 -18.06 -6.06
CA THR A 196 -11.11 -18.02 -5.82
C THR A 196 -11.76 -17.08 -6.82
N VAL A 197 -12.81 -17.55 -7.49
CA VAL A 197 -13.53 -16.80 -8.52
C VAL A 197 -14.90 -16.39 -8.01
N ILE A 198 -15.20 -15.11 -8.15
CA ILE A 198 -16.44 -14.47 -7.75
C ILE A 198 -17.28 -14.16 -9.00
N SER A 199 -18.53 -14.61 -9.04
CA SER A 199 -19.45 -14.28 -10.12
C SER A 199 -19.81 -12.79 -10.12
N ARG A 200 -20.38 -12.27 -11.21
CA ARG A 200 -20.91 -10.89 -11.24
C ARG A 200 -22.02 -10.65 -10.21
N SER A 201 -22.69 -11.70 -9.72
CA SER A 201 -23.70 -11.64 -8.65
C SER A 201 -23.11 -11.63 -7.24
N GLY A 202 -21.81 -11.93 -7.07
CA GLY A 202 -21.12 -11.93 -5.77
C GLY A 202 -20.99 -13.30 -5.12
N GLU A 203 -21.31 -14.36 -5.86
CA GLU A 203 -21.22 -15.74 -5.40
C GLU A 203 -19.84 -16.32 -5.68
N VAL A 204 -19.38 -17.23 -4.83
CA VAL A 204 -18.15 -17.98 -5.09
C VAL A 204 -18.47 -19.12 -6.03
N ILE A 205 -17.74 -19.21 -7.16
CA ILE A 205 -17.99 -20.24 -8.18
C ILE A 205 -16.84 -21.25 -8.32
N SER A 206 -15.63 -20.91 -7.86
CA SER A 206 -14.50 -21.84 -7.74
C SER A 206 -13.48 -21.33 -6.74
#